data_AF-A0A7X7WG57-F1
#
_entry.id   AF-A0A7X7WG57-F1
#
_cell.length_a   1.000
_cell.length_b   1.000
_cell.length_c   1.000
_cell.angle_alpha   90.00
_cell.angle_beta   90.00
_cell.angle_gamma   90.00
#
_symmetry.space_group_name_H-M   'P 1'
#
loop_
_entity.id
_entity.type
_entity.pdbx_description
1 polymer ?
#
loop_
_entity_poly.entity_id
_entity_poly.type
_entity_poly.pdbx_seq_one_letter_code
_entity_poly.pdbx_strand_id
1 'polypeptide(L)'
;GLFRADQISAIKIQTLNYLSDYLGMNISHKINYTLIGQDFIKEKSHGISGDLNGLFYRKGDKFDIYVLYGLRRNDLYQVLAHEIAHAWMSENAKSERSLEENEGFAQWVAYHFLGHLGLQEQQRILLAGDDVYASGLRMMLQIEKERGKRGVLDYVTK
;
A
#
# COMPACT_ATOMS: atom_id res chain seq x y z
N GLY A 1 13.47 8.18 16.22
CA GLY A 1 12.87 7.56 17.41
C GLY A 1 12.02 6.40 16.96
N LEU A 2 12.07 5.28 17.67
CA LEU A 2 11.28 4.07 17.39
C LEU A 2 9.77 4.34 17.61
N PHE A 3 8.91 3.63 16.87
CA PHE A 3 7.46 3.90 16.81
C PHE A 3 6.66 3.49 18.04
N ARG A 4 5.62 4.29 18.35
CA ARG A 4 4.55 3.95 19.30
C ARG A 4 3.23 3.65 18.57
N ALA A 5 2.41 2.76 19.13
CA ALA A 5 1.16 2.26 18.49
C ALA A 5 0.12 3.37 18.20
N ASP A 6 0.15 4.46 18.98
CA ASP A 6 -0.69 5.65 18.78
C ASP A 6 -0.39 6.38 17.45
N GLN A 7 0.86 6.34 16.98
CA GLN A 7 1.26 6.97 15.72
C GLN A 7 0.73 6.23 14.48
N ILE A 8 0.55 4.91 14.55
CA ILE A 8 -0.07 4.14 13.46
C ILE A 8 -1.52 4.54 13.27
N SER A 9 -2.25 4.76 14.37
CA SER A 9 -3.65 5.16 14.29
C SER A 9 -3.80 6.51 13.60
N ALA A 10 -2.94 7.48 13.93
CA ALA A 10 -2.94 8.78 13.29
C ALA A 10 -2.58 8.70 11.80
N ILE A 11 -1.52 7.96 11.44
CA ILE A 11 -1.08 7.81 10.06
C ILE A 11 -2.14 7.06 9.25
N LYS A 12 -2.71 5.98 9.79
CA LYS A 12 -3.81 5.24 9.18
C LYS A 12 -4.97 6.17 8.82
N ILE A 13 -5.45 6.96 9.78
CA ILE A 13 -6.56 7.89 9.57
C ILE A 13 -6.21 8.88 8.45
N GLN A 14 -4.99 9.42 8.48
CA GLN A 14 -4.50 10.32 7.45
C GLN A 14 -4.47 9.67 6.06
N THR A 15 -4.01 8.42 5.96
CA THR A 15 -3.99 7.65 4.70
C THR A 15 -5.41 7.37 4.21
N LEU A 16 -6.31 6.88 5.08
CA LEU A 16 -7.69 6.57 4.69
C LEU A 16 -8.45 7.82 4.21
N ASN A 17 -8.28 8.95 4.91
CA ASN A 17 -8.87 10.22 4.48
C ASN A 17 -8.32 10.64 3.12
N TYR A 18 -7.01 10.54 2.90
CA TYR A 18 -6.41 10.86 1.61
C TYR A 18 -6.97 10.00 0.47
N LEU A 19 -7.02 8.68 0.67
CA LEU A 19 -7.55 7.72 -0.31
C LEU A 19 -9.02 8.02 -0.66
N SER A 20 -9.85 8.29 0.36
CA SER A 20 -11.25 8.69 0.16
C SER A 20 -11.35 10.00 -0.62
N ASP A 21 -10.71 11.06 -0.12
CA ASP A 21 -10.98 12.43 -0.57
C ASP A 21 -10.33 12.76 -1.92
N TYR A 22 -9.18 12.13 -2.23
CA TYR A 22 -8.37 12.48 -3.40
C TYR A 22 -8.27 11.37 -4.45
N LEU A 23 -8.47 10.10 -4.05
CA LEU A 23 -8.45 8.97 -4.98
C LEU A 23 -9.83 8.35 -5.18
N GLY A 24 -10.83 8.68 -4.36
CA GLY A 24 -12.15 8.06 -4.44
C GLY A 24 -12.14 6.59 -4.00
N MET A 25 -11.18 6.21 -3.15
CA MET A 25 -10.99 4.85 -2.65
C MET A 25 -11.59 4.72 -1.25
N ASN A 26 -12.76 4.08 -1.15
CA ASN A 26 -13.40 3.76 0.12
C ASN A 26 -13.22 2.28 0.45
N ILE A 27 -12.90 1.97 1.70
CA ILE A 27 -12.77 0.59 2.21
C ILE A 27 -13.93 0.32 3.16
N SER A 28 -14.66 -0.76 2.91
CA SER A 28 -15.85 -1.10 3.69
C SER A 28 -15.54 -1.97 4.89
N HIS A 29 -14.54 -2.85 4.79
CA HIS A 29 -14.14 -3.73 5.88
C HIS A 29 -13.30 -3.00 6.91
N LYS A 30 -13.53 -3.33 8.18
CA LYS A 30 -12.67 -2.88 9.27
C LYS A 30 -11.32 -3.59 9.18
N ILE A 31 -10.26 -2.81 8.98
CA ILE A 31 -8.88 -3.30 9.01
C ILE A 31 -8.32 -3.21 10.43
N ASN A 32 -7.76 -4.31 10.94
CA ASN A 32 -6.96 -4.33 12.16
C ASN A 32 -5.48 -4.09 11.83
N TYR A 33 -4.77 -3.36 12.70
CA TYR A 33 -3.38 -3.00 12.49
C TYR A 33 -2.54 -3.50 13.65
N THR A 34 -1.46 -4.24 13.35
CA THR A 34 -0.60 -4.84 14.38
C THR A 34 0.86 -4.52 14.11
N LEU A 35 1.55 -4.01 15.13
CA LEU A 35 3.01 -3.88 15.13
C LEU A 35 3.64 -5.22 15.50
N ILE A 36 4.54 -5.70 14.66
CA ILE A 36 5.20 -6.98 14.89
C ILE A 36 6.70 -6.90 14.55
N GLY A 37 7.50 -7.76 15.19
CA GLY A 37 8.88 -7.99 14.79
C GLY A 37 8.97 -8.73 13.45
N GLN A 38 10.12 -8.65 12.77
CA GLN A 38 10.34 -9.28 11.45
C GLN A 38 10.05 -10.79 11.43
N ASP A 39 10.32 -11.48 12.55
CA ASP A 39 10.19 -12.94 12.62
C ASP A 39 8.74 -13.40 12.42
N PHE A 40 7.76 -12.64 12.90
CA PHE A 40 6.35 -12.94 12.69
C PHE A 40 5.92 -12.66 11.25
N ILE A 41 6.41 -11.60 10.60
CA ILE A 41 6.09 -11.31 9.18
C ILE A 41 6.55 -12.48 8.31
N LYS A 42 7.78 -12.96 8.54
CA LYS A 42 8.38 -14.07 7.79
C LYS A 42 7.65 -15.40 8.02
N GLU A 43 7.22 -15.68 9.26
CA GLU A 43 6.45 -16.89 9.58
C GLU A 43 5.07 -16.85 8.91
N LYS A 44 4.37 -15.71 8.97
CA LYS A 44 3.03 -15.54 8.39
C LYS A 44 3.00 -15.49 6.87
N SER A 45 4.07 -15.02 6.22
CA SER A 45 4.15 -14.98 4.77
C SER A 45 4.41 -16.35 4.14
N HIS A 46 4.57 -17.42 4.94
CA HIS A 46 5.01 -18.75 4.47
C HIS A 46 6.27 -18.70 3.58
N GLY A 47 7.15 -17.72 3.80
CA GLY A 47 8.35 -17.53 2.97
C GLY A 47 8.11 -16.80 1.65
N ILE A 48 6.93 -16.21 1.40
CA ILE A 48 6.70 -15.32 0.25
C ILE A 48 7.52 -14.04 0.47
N SER A 49 8.44 -13.80 -0.46
CA SER A 49 9.48 -12.75 -0.44
C SER A 49 8.95 -11.38 -0.89
N GLY A 50 7.89 -10.91 -0.25
CA GLY A 50 7.46 -9.51 -0.34
C GLY A 50 8.28 -8.62 0.60
N ASP A 51 8.28 -7.31 0.34
CA ASP A 51 9.03 -6.32 1.11
C ASP A 51 8.71 -6.45 2.61
N LEU A 52 9.71 -6.86 3.43
CA LEU A 52 9.53 -7.37 4.81
C LEU A 52 9.04 -6.33 5.84
N ASN A 53 8.60 -5.17 5.37
CA ASN A 53 8.22 -4.02 6.18
C ASN A 53 6.72 -3.97 6.46
N GLY A 54 5.89 -4.67 5.67
CA GLY A 54 4.43 -4.72 5.80
C GLY A 54 3.84 -6.02 5.29
N LEU A 55 2.60 -6.31 5.69
CA LEU A 55 1.81 -7.41 5.14
C LEU A 55 0.31 -7.15 5.35
N PHE A 56 -0.44 -7.04 4.26
CA PHE A 56 -1.87 -7.25 4.25
C PHE A 56 -2.20 -8.75 4.24
N TYR A 57 -3.06 -9.17 5.16
CA TYR A 57 -3.55 -10.53 5.27
C TYR A 57 -5.06 -10.55 5.39
N ARG A 58 -5.70 -11.35 4.53
CA ARG A 58 -7.14 -11.58 4.53
C ARG A 58 -7.45 -13.03 4.88
N LYS A 59 -8.41 -13.24 5.80
CA LYS A 59 -9.02 -14.55 6.07
C LYS A 59 -10.54 -14.39 6.17
N GLY A 60 -11.25 -14.72 5.10
CA GLY A 60 -12.67 -14.40 4.97
C GLY A 60 -12.89 -12.88 5.00
N ASP A 61 -13.74 -12.42 5.93
CA ASP A 61 -14.03 -10.99 6.14
C ASP A 61 -13.08 -10.32 7.13
N LYS A 62 -12.11 -11.07 7.67
CA LYS A 62 -11.10 -10.50 8.58
C LYS A 62 -9.93 -9.93 7.78
N PHE A 63 -9.72 -8.62 7.93
CA PHE A 63 -8.65 -7.86 7.29
C PHE A 63 -7.65 -7.44 8.34
N ASP A 64 -6.40 -7.87 8.20
CA ASP A 64 -5.30 -7.52 9.09
C ASP A 64 -4.16 -6.91 8.27
N ILE A 65 -3.60 -5.79 8.74
CA ILE A 65 -2.35 -5.22 8.25
C ILE A 65 -1.31 -5.35 9.37
N TYR A 66 -0.22 -6.01 9.05
CA TYR A 66 0.94 -6.11 9.91
C TYR A 66 2.02 -5.17 9.42
N VAL A 67 2.70 -4.49 10.35
CA VAL A 67 3.78 -3.56 10.02
C VAL A 67 4.98 -3.83 10.90
N LEU A 68 6.16 -3.76 10.29
CA LEU A 68 7.42 -3.94 10.99
C LEU A 68 7.61 -2.86 12.06
N TYR A 69 7.87 -3.31 13.29
CA TYR A 69 8.24 -2.44 14.39
C TYR A 69 9.58 -1.73 14.14
N GLY A 70 9.65 -0.43 14.44
CA GLY A 70 10.89 0.35 14.42
C GLY A 70 11.24 1.00 13.07
N LEU A 71 10.33 0.98 12.09
CA LEU A 71 10.48 1.75 10.85
C LEU A 71 10.75 3.26 11.12
N ARG A 72 11.13 4.02 10.10
CA ARG A 72 11.08 5.50 10.16
C ARG A 72 9.73 5.99 9.66
N ARG A 73 9.37 7.24 9.97
CA ARG A 73 8.01 7.77 9.72
C ARG A 73 7.63 7.78 8.25
N ASN A 74 8.57 8.16 7.41
CA ASN A 74 8.35 8.20 5.98
C ASN A 74 8.18 6.77 5.42
N ASP A 75 8.94 5.80 5.93
CA ASP A 75 8.80 4.39 5.56
C ASP A 75 7.42 3.86 6.00
N LEU A 76 6.94 4.24 7.20
CA LEU A 76 5.62 3.86 7.70
C LEU A 76 4.48 4.45 6.86
N TYR A 77 4.60 5.69 6.39
CA TYR A 77 3.64 6.29 5.46
C TYR A 77 3.53 5.50 4.16
N GLN A 78 4.69 5.13 3.59
CA GLN A 78 4.76 4.31 2.37
C GLN A 78 4.10 2.95 2.59
N VAL A 79 4.54 2.21 3.62
CA VAL A 79 4.05 0.85 3.92
C VAL A 79 2.54 0.85 4.17
N LEU A 80 2.03 1.75 5.01
CA LEU A 80 0.59 1.76 5.30
C LEU A 80 -0.24 2.08 4.06
N ALA A 81 0.17 3.03 3.22
CA ALA A 81 -0.54 3.31 1.98
C ALA A 81 -0.52 2.13 1.01
N HIS A 82 0.61 1.44 0.93
CA HIS A 82 0.78 0.23 0.12
C HIS A 82 -0.14 -0.90 0.60
N GLU A 83 -0.11 -1.27 1.88
CA GLU A 83 -0.93 -2.37 2.41
C GLU A 83 -2.43 -2.05 2.41
N ILE A 84 -2.80 -0.78 2.61
CA ILE A 84 -4.20 -0.35 2.51
C ILE A 84 -4.70 -0.43 1.07
N ALA A 85 -3.84 -0.23 0.07
CA ALA A 85 -4.21 -0.42 -1.33
C ALA A 85 -4.50 -1.90 -1.65
N HIS A 86 -3.72 -2.84 -1.12
CA HIS A 86 -4.00 -4.27 -1.20
C HIS A 86 -5.36 -4.62 -0.56
N ALA A 87 -5.64 -4.05 0.61
CA ALA A 87 -6.93 -4.21 1.26
C ALA A 87 -8.09 -3.72 0.38
N TRP A 88 -7.99 -2.49 -0.16
CA TRP A 88 -8.99 -1.94 -1.07
C TRP A 88 -9.16 -2.79 -2.33
N MET A 89 -8.07 -3.23 -2.94
CA MET A 89 -8.11 -4.07 -4.14
C MET A 89 -8.82 -5.39 -3.85
N SER A 90 -8.60 -6.00 -2.68
CA SER A 90 -9.27 -7.25 -2.32
C SER A 90 -10.81 -7.14 -2.19
N GLU A 91 -11.34 -5.92 -2.02
CA GLU A 91 -12.79 -5.66 -2.01
C GLU A 91 -13.36 -5.36 -3.40
N ASN A 92 -12.53 -4.82 -4.30
CA ASN A 92 -12.99 -4.18 -5.53
C ASN A 92 -12.55 -4.87 -6.82
N ALA A 93 -11.47 -5.66 -6.77
CA ALA A 93 -10.98 -6.43 -7.91
C ALA A 93 -11.89 -7.63 -8.20
N LYS A 94 -12.28 -7.80 -9.47
CA LYS A 94 -13.15 -8.90 -9.92
C LYS A 94 -12.40 -10.09 -10.48
N SER A 95 -11.10 -9.95 -10.71
CA SER A 95 -10.26 -10.88 -11.46
C SER A 95 -8.89 -11.03 -10.81
N GLU A 96 -8.25 -12.17 -11.03
CA GLU A 96 -6.84 -12.35 -10.69
C GLU A 96 -5.96 -11.46 -11.56
N ARG A 97 -4.88 -10.96 -10.97
CA ARG A 97 -3.94 -10.02 -11.57
C ARG A 97 -2.54 -10.55 -11.44
N SER A 98 -1.68 -10.13 -12.35
CA SER A 98 -0.25 -10.41 -12.23
C SER A 98 0.32 -9.76 -10.97
N LEU A 99 1.44 -10.31 -10.47
CA LEU A 99 2.16 -9.73 -9.34
C LEU A 99 2.55 -8.26 -9.62
N GLU A 100 2.99 -7.96 -10.85
CA GLU A 100 3.37 -6.61 -11.26
C GLU A 100 2.20 -5.62 -11.22
N GLU A 101 0.99 -6.04 -11.57
CA GLU A 101 -0.20 -5.20 -11.45
C GLU A 101 -0.60 -4.97 -10.00
N ASN A 102 -0.57 -6.02 -9.17
CA ASN A 102 -0.94 -5.93 -7.76
C ASN A 102 0.03 -4.99 -7.01
N GLU A 103 1.34 -5.27 -7.12
CA GLU A 103 2.36 -4.46 -6.44
C GLU A 103 2.48 -3.07 -7.05
N GLY A 104 2.30 -2.95 -8.37
CA GLY A 104 2.29 -1.68 -9.06
C GLY A 104 1.17 -0.75 -8.60
N PHE A 105 -0.04 -1.29 -8.42
CA PHE A 105 -1.16 -0.52 -7.89
C PHE A 105 -0.91 -0.07 -6.45
N ALA A 106 -0.44 -0.99 -5.61
CA ALA A 106 -0.14 -0.65 -4.22
C ALA A 106 0.96 0.42 -4.09
N GLN A 107 2.00 0.34 -4.94
CA GLN A 107 3.01 1.39 -5.03
C GLN A 107 2.48 2.69 -5.60
N TRP A 108 1.54 2.66 -6.55
CA TRP A 108 0.93 3.86 -7.11
C TRP A 108 0.15 4.65 -6.05
N VAL A 109 -0.59 3.96 -5.18
CA VAL A 109 -1.27 4.58 -4.05
C VAL A 109 -0.26 5.18 -3.07
N ALA A 110 0.80 4.45 -2.72
CA ALA A 110 1.87 4.94 -1.86
C ALA A 110 2.57 6.18 -2.46
N TYR A 111 2.88 6.15 -3.76
CA TYR A 111 3.50 7.24 -4.49
C TYR A 111 2.67 8.53 -4.40
N HIS A 112 1.36 8.45 -4.64
CA HIS A 112 0.46 9.61 -4.58
C HIS A 112 0.33 10.17 -3.16
N PHE A 113 0.20 9.28 -2.17
CA PHE A 113 0.10 9.70 -0.78
C PHE A 113 1.39 10.35 -0.29
N LEU A 114 2.56 9.79 -0.61
CA LEU A 114 3.86 10.40 -0.30
C LEU A 114 4.00 11.79 -0.95
N GLY A 115 3.54 11.93 -2.20
CA GLY A 115 3.51 13.23 -2.88
C GLY A 115 2.62 14.25 -2.18
N HIS A 116 1.44 13.83 -1.70
CA HIS A 116 0.54 14.68 -0.91
C HIS A 116 1.17 15.14 0.40
N LEU A 117 2.02 14.32 1.02
CA LEU A 117 2.78 14.67 2.22
C LEU A 117 4.03 15.54 1.92
N GLY A 118 4.32 15.84 0.66
CA GLY A 118 5.52 16.58 0.26
C GLY A 118 6.82 15.76 0.41
N LEU A 119 6.74 14.43 0.35
CA LEU A 119 7.88 13.52 0.50
C LEU A 119 8.46 13.14 -0.87
N GLN A 120 8.94 14.12 -1.65
CA GLN A 120 9.36 13.88 -3.03
C GLN A 120 10.58 12.96 -3.12
N GLU A 121 11.44 12.93 -2.10
CA GLU A 121 12.56 12.00 -2.09
C GLU A 121 12.10 10.54 -2.06
N GLN A 122 11.08 10.22 -1.26
CA GLN A 122 10.53 8.87 -1.22
C GLN A 122 9.86 8.50 -2.56
N GLN A 123 9.16 9.45 -3.19
CA GLN A 123 8.63 9.23 -4.54
C GLN A 123 9.72 8.92 -5.56
N ARG A 124 10.87 9.61 -5.50
CA ARG A 124 12.02 9.33 -6.38
C ARG A 124 12.59 7.94 -6.15
N ILE A 125 12.75 7.53 -4.89
CA ILE A 125 13.24 6.19 -4.53
C ILE A 125 12.32 5.10 -5.10
N LEU A 126 11.00 5.24 -4.94
CA LEU A 126 10.03 4.28 -5.49
C LEU A 126 10.14 4.12 -7.02
N LEU A 127 10.42 5.20 -7.74
CA LEU A 127 10.55 5.19 -9.20
C LEU A 127 11.88 4.63 -9.70
N ALA A 128 12.95 4.78 -8.91
CA ALA A 128 14.31 4.45 -9.31
C ALA A 128 14.64 2.95 -9.20
N GLY A 129 13.80 2.15 -8.55
CA GLY A 129 13.97 0.70 -8.45
C GLY A 129 13.92 -0.02 -9.81
N ASP A 130 14.54 -1.18 -9.86
CA ASP A 130 14.57 -2.10 -11.01
C ASP A 130 13.77 -3.39 -10.75
N ASP A 131 13.00 -3.42 -9.66
CA ASP A 131 12.17 -4.54 -9.25
C ASP A 131 10.73 -4.47 -9.82
N VAL A 132 9.95 -5.51 -9.50
CA VAL A 132 8.54 -5.63 -9.89
C VAL A 132 7.68 -4.47 -9.35
N TYR A 133 8.04 -3.92 -8.20
CA TYR A 133 7.33 -2.82 -7.57
C TYR A 133 7.51 -1.53 -8.38
N ALA A 134 8.75 -1.18 -8.71
CA ALA A 134 9.07 0.00 -9.47
C ALA A 134 8.59 -0.11 -10.93
N SER A 135 8.67 -1.30 -11.52
CA SER A 135 8.12 -1.57 -12.85
C SER A 135 6.60 -1.40 -12.88
N GLY A 136 5.90 -2.04 -11.95
CA GLY A 136 4.45 -1.91 -11.81
C GLY A 136 4.00 -0.46 -11.52
N LEU A 137 4.75 0.29 -10.69
CA LEU A 137 4.48 1.70 -10.44
C LEU A 137 4.55 2.52 -11.74
N ARG A 138 5.59 2.33 -12.55
CA ARG A 138 5.74 3.03 -13.84
C ARG A 138 4.60 2.69 -14.79
N MET A 139 4.15 1.43 -14.81
CA MET A 139 2.97 1.02 -15.57
C MET A 139 1.71 1.76 -15.11
N MET A 140 1.43 1.83 -13.81
CA MET A 140 0.25 2.53 -13.28
C MET A 140 0.30 4.04 -13.57
N LEU A 141 1.47 4.67 -13.45
CA LEU A 141 1.66 6.08 -13.80
C LEU A 141 1.47 6.34 -15.30
N GLN A 142 1.84 5.39 -16.16
CA GLN A 142 1.56 5.48 -17.59
C GLN A 142 0.05 5.40 -17.87
N ILE A 143 -0.67 4.48 -17.20
CA ILE A 143 -2.14 4.42 -17.30
C ILE A 143 -2.78 5.71 -16.79
N GLU A 144 -2.31 6.26 -15.67
CA GLU A 144 -2.77 7.54 -15.15
C GLU A 144 -2.53 8.68 -16.14
N LYS A 145 -1.37 8.73 -16.78
CA LYS A 145 -1.06 9.74 -17.79
C LYS A 145 -2.04 9.71 -18.96
N GLU A 146 -2.47 8.52 -19.36
CA GLU A 146 -3.39 8.32 -20.49
C GLU A 146 -4.87 8.51 -20.15
N ARG A 147 -5.27 8.11 -18.93
CA ARG A 147 -6.69 7.94 -18.56
C ARG A 147 -7.09 8.62 -17.25
N GLY A 148 -6.16 9.33 -16.63
CA GLY A 148 -6.29 9.91 -15.30
C GLY A 148 -6.32 8.86 -14.19
N LYS A 149 -6.37 9.33 -12.94
CA LYS A 149 -6.40 8.48 -11.74
C LYS A 149 -7.57 7.49 -11.75
N ARG A 150 -8.74 7.93 -12.23
CA ARG A 150 -9.91 7.07 -12.37
C ARG A 150 -9.65 5.91 -13.33
N GLY A 151 -8.90 6.13 -14.40
CA GLY A 151 -8.52 5.08 -15.34
C GLY A 151 -7.64 4.00 -14.73
N VAL A 152 -6.82 4.33 -13.74
CA VAL A 152 -6.05 3.33 -12.96
C VAL A 152 -7.02 2.47 -12.13
N LEU A 153 -7.96 3.10 -11.41
CA LEU A 153 -8.95 2.36 -10.62
C LEU A 153 -9.81 1.44 -11.49
N ASP A 154 -10.28 1.93 -12.64
CA ASP A 154 -11.06 1.12 -13.56
C ASP A 154 -10.21 -0.03 -14.15
N TYR A 155 -8.89 0.14 -14.32
CA TYR A 155 -8.00 -0.92 -14.75
C TYR A 155 -7.87 -2.01 -13.68
N VAL A 156 -7.66 -1.62 -12.42
CA VAL A 156 -7.44 -2.58 -11.31
C VAL A 156 -8.71 -3.14 -10.69
N THR A 157 -9.90 -2.73 -11.13
CA THR A 157 -11.19 -3.27 -10.65
C THR A 157 -11.97 -4.05 -11.71
N LYS A 158 -11.49 -4.08 -12.94
CA LYS A 158 -12.07 -4.88 -14.02
C LYS A 158 -12.02 -6.38 -13.76
#